data_AF-A0A1M5UGD1-F1
#
_entry.id   AF-A0A1M5UGD1-F1
#
_cell.length_a   1.000
_cell.length_b   1.000
_cell.length_c   1.000
_cell.angle_alpha   90.00
_cell.angle_beta   90.00
_cell.angle_gamma   90.00
#
_symmetry.space_group_name_H-M   'P 1'
#
loop_
_entity.id
_entity.type
_entity.pdbx_description
1 polymer ?
#
loop_
_entity_poly.entity_id
_entity_poly.type
_entity_poly.pdbx_seq_one_letter_code
_entity_poly.pdbx_strand_id
1 'polypeptide(L)' 'MGRKPKTTGPTARDPGAFKSVLVRVNIEGWRALKVLAVEREATLNALAVEAFNDLLKKHGKRQSVENPLLD' A
#
# COMPACT_ATOMS: atom_id res chain seq x y z
N MET A 1 -5.40 -30.25 -29.58
CA MET A 1 -5.46 -28.78 -29.57
C MET A 1 -5.99 -28.31 -28.21
N GLY A 2 -5.11 -27.91 -27.29
CA GLY A 2 -5.50 -27.42 -25.97
C GLY A 2 -5.83 -25.92 -26.03
N ARG A 3 -7.07 -25.56 -25.70
CA ARG A 3 -7.53 -24.17 -25.65
C ARG A 3 -6.86 -23.48 -24.46
N LYS A 4 -5.93 -22.54 -24.70
CA LYS A 4 -5.37 -21.68 -23.64
C LYS A 4 -6.50 -20.84 -23.04
N PRO A 5 -6.59 -20.70 -21.70
CA PRO A 5 -7.54 -19.78 -21.10
C PRO A 5 -7.16 -18.35 -21.51
N LYS A 6 -8.11 -17.65 -22.15
CA LYS A 6 -8.06 -16.20 -22.33
C LYS A 6 -8.49 -15.58 -21.00
N THR A 7 -7.56 -14.94 -20.30
CA THR A 7 -7.84 -14.05 -19.17
C THR A 7 -7.20 -12.70 -19.54
N THR A 8 -7.89 -11.89 -20.34
CA THR A 8 -8.64 -10.67 -19.93
C THR A 8 -7.77 -9.56 -19.32
N GLY A 9 -7.32 -8.64 -20.19
CA GLY A 9 -7.10 -7.21 -19.87
C GLY A 9 -5.79 -6.79 -19.16
N PRO A 10 -5.38 -5.50 -19.24
CA PRO A 10 -4.17 -4.96 -18.59
C PRO A 10 -4.22 -4.86 -17.05
N THR A 11 -5.25 -5.40 -16.39
CA THR A 11 -5.59 -5.10 -14.98
C THR A 11 -5.48 -6.29 -14.04
N ALA A 12 -4.84 -7.39 -14.43
CA ALA A 12 -4.38 -8.38 -13.47
C ALA A 12 -3.09 -7.86 -12.81
N ARG A 13 -3.23 -7.11 -11.71
CA ARG A 13 -2.11 -6.63 -10.88
C ARG A 13 -1.26 -7.84 -10.47
N ASP A 14 -0.09 -7.99 -11.07
CA ASP A 14 0.83 -9.11 -10.79
C ASP A 14 1.21 -9.10 -9.30
N PRO A 15 0.88 -10.14 -8.51
CA PRO A 15 1.27 -10.23 -7.10
C PRO A 15 2.79 -10.10 -6.89
N GLY A 16 3.60 -10.44 -7.91
CA GLY A 16 5.06 -10.28 -7.88
C GLY A 16 5.55 -8.83 -8.04
N ALA A 17 4.67 -7.90 -8.42
CA ALA A 17 5.01 -6.49 -8.63
C ALA A 17 5.16 -5.68 -7.34
N PHE A 18 4.68 -6.20 -6.20
CA PHE A 18 4.68 -5.49 -4.92
C PHE A 18 5.72 -6.06 -3.95
N LYS A 19 6.33 -5.17 -3.17
CA LYS A 19 7.27 -5.51 -2.10
C LYS A 19 6.71 -5.04 -0.75
N SER A 20 6.95 -5.82 0.30
CA SER A 20 6.59 -5.45 1.66
C SER A 20 7.76 -4.81 2.39
N VAL A 21 7.48 -3.83 3.25
CA VAL A 21 8.46 -3.21 4.14
C VAL A 21 8.13 -3.60 5.58
N LEU A 22 9.12 -4.09 6.32
CA LEU A 22 9.00 -4.36 7.75
C LEU A 22 9.53 -3.15 8.52
N VAL A 23 8.70 -2.56 9.38
CA VAL A 23 9.06 -1.43 10.26
C VAL A 23 8.87 -1.85 11.72
N ARG A 24 9.89 -1.63 12.56
CA ARG A 24 9.78 -1.81 14.01
C ARG A 24 9.26 -0.54 14.65
N VAL A 25 8.22 -0.66 15.47
CA VAL A 25 7.58 0.45 16.17
C VAL A 25 7.51 0.10 17.66
N ASN A 26 7.69 1.09 18.54
CA ASN A 26 7.47 0.89 19.96
C ASN A 26 5.95 0.77 20.28
N ILE A 27 5.62 0.39 21.52
CA ILE A 27 4.23 0.15 21.90
C ILE A 27 3.35 1.40 21.84
N GLU A 28 3.92 2.57 22.16
CA GLU A 28 3.21 3.85 22.14
C GLU A 28 2.86 4.26 20.71
N GLY A 29 3.83 4.21 19.79
CA GLY A 29 3.62 4.49 18.38
C GLY A 29 2.64 3.50 17.75
N TRP A 30 2.71 2.21 18.11
CA TRP A 30 1.74 1.22 17.64
C TRP A 30 0.30 1.56 18.08
N ARG A 31 0.11 1.97 19.33
CA ARG A 31 -1.22 2.38 19.83
C ARG A 31 -1.72 3.62 19.11
N ALA A 32 -0.87 4.65 18.96
CA ALA A 32 -1.23 5.88 18.27
C ALA A 32 -1.65 5.63 16.82
N LEU A 33 -0.89 4.80 16.08
CA LEU A 33 -1.22 4.44 14.70
C LEU A 33 -2.56 3.71 14.60
N LYS A 34 -2.88 2.81 15.54
CA LYS A 34 -4.18 2.11 15.55
C LYS A 34 -5.34 3.06 15.82
N VAL A 35 -5.19 4.01 16.74
CA VAL A 35 -6.22 5.02 17.02
C VAL A 35 -6.45 5.87 15.77
N LEU A 36 -5.37 6.37 15.16
CA LEU A 36 -5.45 7.16 13.93
C LEU A 36 -6.14 6.41 12.79
N ALA A 37 -5.85 5.12 12.63
CA ALA A 37 -6.52 4.28 11.63
C ALA A 37 -8.04 4.22 11.83
N VAL A 38 -8.50 4.10 13.08
CA VAL A 38 -9.93 4.12 13.41
C VAL A 38 -10.53 5.50 13.16
N GLU A 39 -9.88 6.57 13.62
CA GLU A 39 -10.36 7.95 13.45
C GLU A 39 -10.50 8.36 11.98
N ARG A 40 -9.67 7.79 11.10
CA ARG A 40 -9.66 8.06 9.66
C ARG A 40 -10.48 7.06 8.84
N GLU A 41 -11.11 6.09 9.49
CA GLU A 41 -11.80 4.98 8.81
C GLU A 41 -10.92 4.30 7.75
N ALA A 42 -9.62 4.16 8.06
CA ALA A 42 -8.60 3.71 7.14
C ALA A 42 -7.82 2.51 7.68
N THR A 43 -7.19 1.76 6.78
CA THR A 43 -6.26 0.70 7.19
C THR A 43 -4.88 1.29 7.50
N LEU A 44 -4.09 0.61 8.35
CA LEU A 44 -2.69 0.99 8.57
C LEU A 44 -1.86 1.01 7.28
N ASN A 45 -2.21 0.15 6.31
CA ASN A 45 -1.54 0.13 5.01
C ASN A 45 -1.89 1.38 4.19
N ALA A 46 -3.15 1.85 4.23
CA ALA A 46 -3.55 3.11 3.61
C ALA A 46 -2.76 4.31 4.18
N LEU A 47 -2.68 4.39 5.51
CA LEU A 47 -1.90 5.43 6.19
C LEU A 47 -0.40 5.36 5.85
N ALA A 48 0.16 4.15 5.71
CA ALA A 48 1.55 3.99 5.30
C ALA A 48 1.78 4.43 3.85
N VAL A 49 0.86 4.12 2.93
CA VAL A 49 0.91 4.58 1.54
C VAL A 49 0.88 6.11 1.47
N GLU A 50 0.00 6.75 2.23
CA GLU A 50 -0.06 8.21 2.36
C GLU A 50 1.28 8.76 2.86
N ALA A 51 1.75 8.28 4.02
CA ALA A 51 2.99 8.75 4.64
C ALA A 51 4.23 8.58 3.73
N PHE A 52 4.33 7.47 3.00
CA PHE A 52 5.44 7.25 2.08
C PHE A 52 5.36 8.16 0.85
N ASN A 53 4.17 8.40 0.30
CA ASN A 53 4.01 9.33 -0.81
C ASN A 53 4.29 10.78 -0.38
N ASP A 54 3.86 11.18 0.81
CA ASP A 54 4.22 12.49 1.39
C ASP A 54 5.72 12.65 1.58
N LEU A 55 6.41 11.59 2.03
CA LEU A 55 7.87 11.59 2.12
C LEU A 55 8.53 11.77 0.74
N LEU A 56 8.07 11.03 -0.29
CA LEU A 56 8.57 11.18 -1.65
C LEU A 56 8.35 12.60 -2.18
N LYS A 57 7.14 13.14 -1.98
CA LYS A 57 6.78 14.51 -2.38
C LYS A 57 7.66 15.55 -1.69
N LYS A 58 7.90 15.40 -0.39
CA LYS A 58 8.78 16.28 0.41
C LYS A 58 10.20 16.35 -0.17
N HIS A 59 10.65 15.29 -0.82
CA HIS A 59 11.97 15.20 -1.45
C HIS A 59 11.94 15.39 -2.98
N GLY A 60 10.86 15.95 -3.55
CA GLY A 60 10.74 16.24 -4.98
C GLY A 60 10.71 14.99 -5.86
N LYS A 61 10.35 13.83 -5.29
CA LYS A 61 10.22 12.56 -6.02
C LYS A 61 8.76 12.35 -6.44
N ARG A 62 8.58 11.55 -7.50
CA ARG A 62 7.26 11.12 -7.94
C ARG A 62 6.63 10.24 -6.87
N GLN A 63 5.36 10.51 -6.54
CA GLN A 63 4.53 9.69 -5.69
C GLN A 63 4.12 8.43 -6.46
N SER A 64 4.58 7.26 -6.03
CA SER A 64 4.41 6.00 -6.75
C SER A 64 4.25 4.80 -5.82
N VAL A 65 3.96 5.03 -4.53
CA VAL A 65 3.64 3.94 -3.61
C VAL A 65 2.16 3.66 -3.72
N GLU A 66 1.81 2.40 -3.97
CA GLU A 66 0.45 1.96 -4.21
C GLU A 66 0.15 0.73 -3.35
N ASN A 67 -1.11 0.56 -2.95
CA ASN A 67 -1.59 -0.66 -2.30
C ASN A 67 -2.62 -1.34 -3.21
N PRO A 68 -2.35 -2.56 -3.71
CA PRO A 68 -3.23 -3.24 -4.65
C PRO A 68 -4.56 -3.69 -4.02
N LEU A 69 -4.67 -3.64 -2.69
CA LEU A 69 -5.85 -4.04 -1.92
C LEU A 69 -6.79 -2.86 -1.58
N LEU A 70 -6.44 -1.66 -2.02
CA LEU A 70 -7.31 -0.48 -1.95
C LEU A 70 -7.68 -0.11 -3.38
N ASP A 71 -8.98 0.03 -3.63
CA ASP A 71 -9.54 0.43 -4.92
C ASP A 71 -9.43 1.94 -5.14
#